data_AF-A0A651GP30-F1
#
_entry.id   AF-A0A651GP30-F1
#
_cell.length_a   1.000
_cell.length_b   1.000
_cell.length_c   1.000
_cell.angle_alpha   90.00
_cell.angle_beta   90.00
_cell.angle_gamma   90.00
#
_symmetry.space_group_name_H-M   'P 1'
#
loop_
_entity.id
_entity.type
_entity.pdbx_description
1 polymer ?
#
loop_
_entity_poly.entity_id
_entity_poly.type
_entity_poly.pdbx_seq_one_letter_code
_entity_poly.pdbx_strand_id
1 'polypeptide(L)'
;MSLPLRWHDDLPGDLSRVREIYGEAAFAQARQIITALPGDPLRGDWLTDHASTSDLSTCRKVKLDPDELTSEGTNLGPALRLIYRLLPSNTDAQQVEVLCIAPRRDLIAYAVAAARLQTDRPDAR
;
A
#
# COMPACT_ATOMS: atom_id res chain seq x y z
N MET A 1 9.35 20.22 2.69
CA MET A 1 9.57 19.51 3.97
C MET A 1 9.34 18.03 3.71
N SER A 2 10.19 17.15 4.26
CA SER A 2 10.03 15.70 4.12
C SER A 2 9.42 15.16 5.41
N LEU A 3 8.36 14.35 5.31
CA LEU A 3 7.77 13.70 6.48
C LEU A 3 8.62 12.51 6.93
N PRO A 4 8.71 12.20 8.23
CA PRO A 4 9.20 10.92 8.72
C PRO A 4 8.45 9.76 8.05
N LEU A 5 9.19 8.68 7.76
CA LEU A 5 8.66 7.45 7.18
C LEU A 5 8.72 6.34 8.22
N ARG A 6 7.58 5.69 8.45
CA ARG A 6 7.42 4.42 9.18
C ARG A 6 6.87 3.37 8.22
N TRP A 7 7.15 2.11 8.52
CA TRP A 7 6.48 0.99 7.86
C TRP A 7 6.06 -0.06 8.88
N HIS A 8 5.05 -0.85 8.51
CA HIS A 8 4.67 -2.04 9.26
C HIS A 8 5.80 -3.09 9.25
N ASP A 9 5.95 -3.86 10.33
CA ASP A 9 7.04 -4.82 10.52
C ASP A 9 7.11 -5.90 9.43
N ASP A 10 5.96 -6.24 8.85
CA ASP A 10 5.84 -7.22 7.75
C ASP A 10 6.19 -6.67 6.35
N LEU A 11 6.37 -5.35 6.18
CA LEU A 11 6.65 -4.76 4.87
C LEU A 11 7.89 -5.34 4.18
N PRO A 12 9.01 -5.65 4.86
CA PRO A 12 10.14 -6.32 4.23
C PRO A 12 9.76 -7.67 3.61
N GLY A 13 8.88 -8.44 4.26
CA GLY A 13 8.37 -9.71 3.74
C GLY A 13 7.48 -9.52 2.51
N ASP A 14 6.68 -8.45 2.47
CA ASP A 14 5.91 -8.09 1.27
C ASP A 14 6.84 -7.77 0.09
N LEU A 15 7.88 -6.98 0.32
CA LEU A 15 8.85 -6.62 -0.71
C LEU A 15 9.61 -7.85 -1.25
N SER A 16 9.97 -8.79 -0.38
CA SER A 16 10.55 -10.08 -0.80
C SER A 16 9.60 -10.85 -1.73
N ARG A 17 8.31 -10.96 -1.37
CA ARG A 17 7.30 -11.61 -2.22
C ARG A 17 7.08 -10.89 -3.54
N VAL A 18 7.10 -9.54 -3.53
CA VAL A 18 7.01 -8.75 -4.77
C VAL A 18 8.17 -9.10 -5.70
N ARG A 19 9.39 -9.14 -5.17
CA ARG A 19 10.57 -9.51 -5.96
C ARG A 19 10.46 -10.94 -6.52
N GLU A 20 10.02 -11.89 -5.71
CA GLU A 20 9.93 -13.30 -6.09
C GLU A 20 8.86 -13.55 -7.17
N ILE A 21 7.70 -12.88 -7.06
CA ILE A 21 6.53 -13.13 -7.94
C ILE A 21 6.54 -12.22 -9.16
N TYR A 22 6.92 -10.95 -9.00
CA TYR A 22 6.81 -9.91 -10.03
C TYR A 22 8.18 -9.42 -10.55
N GLY A 23 9.28 -9.92 -9.98
CA GLY A 23 10.64 -9.65 -10.43
C GLY A 23 11.28 -8.39 -9.84
N GLU A 24 12.56 -8.21 -10.17
CA GLU A 24 13.40 -7.11 -9.67
C GLU A 24 12.89 -5.72 -10.07
N ALA A 25 12.31 -5.57 -11.26
CA ALA A 25 11.79 -4.28 -11.72
C ALA A 25 10.64 -3.77 -10.82
N ALA A 26 9.70 -4.66 -10.46
CA ALA A 26 8.60 -4.34 -9.57
C ALA A 26 9.09 -4.01 -8.15
N PHE A 27 10.07 -4.77 -7.65
CA PHE A 27 10.71 -4.51 -6.37
C PHE A 27 11.43 -3.16 -6.33
N ALA A 28 12.21 -2.84 -7.36
CA ALA A 28 12.91 -1.57 -7.48
C ALA A 28 11.93 -0.40 -7.53
N GLN A 29 10.86 -0.51 -8.33
CA GLN A 29 9.80 0.48 -8.39
C GLN A 29 9.13 0.67 -7.02
N ALA A 30 8.73 -0.42 -6.37
CA ALA A 30 8.12 -0.37 -5.03
C ALA A 30 9.01 0.37 -4.02
N ARG A 31 10.31 0.06 -3.98
CA ARG A 31 11.27 0.74 -3.10
C ARG A 31 11.43 2.21 -3.43
N GLN A 32 11.51 2.56 -4.71
CA GLN A 32 11.60 3.94 -5.15
C GLN A 32 10.38 4.74 -4.68
N ILE A 33 9.18 4.17 -4.83
CA ILE A 33 7.93 4.81 -4.42
C ILE A 33 7.89 5.00 -2.90
N ILE A 34 8.17 3.95 -2.12
CA ILE A 34 8.24 4.05 -0.65
C ILE A 34 9.18 5.17 -0.22
N THR A 35 10.36 5.25 -0.83
CA THR A 35 11.38 6.25 -0.49
C THR A 35 10.97 7.67 -0.88
N ALA A 36 10.13 7.83 -1.90
CA ALA A 36 9.64 9.13 -2.36
C ALA A 36 8.43 9.66 -1.56
N LEU A 37 7.63 8.79 -0.93
CA LEU A 37 6.42 9.18 -0.19
C LEU A 37 6.63 10.30 0.84
N PRO A 38 7.73 10.33 1.63
CA PRO A 38 8.03 11.43 2.52
C PRO A 38 8.04 12.82 1.87
N GLY A 39 8.47 12.93 0.61
CA GLY A 39 8.54 14.17 -0.15
C GLY A 39 7.30 14.44 -1.01
N ASP A 40 6.48 13.42 -1.25
CA ASP A 40 5.21 13.49 -1.97
C ASP A 40 4.13 12.66 -1.23
N PRO A 41 3.68 13.11 -0.04
CA PRO A 41 2.80 12.33 0.82
C PRO A 41 1.38 12.21 0.27
N LEU A 42 1.01 13.04 -0.72
CA LEU A 42 -0.29 13.03 -1.39
C LEU A 42 -0.30 12.21 -2.69
N ARG A 43 0.73 11.38 -2.91
CA ARG A 43 0.83 10.49 -4.07
C ARG A 43 -0.24 9.38 -4.10
N GLY A 44 -0.94 9.25 -5.23
CA GLY A 44 -1.94 8.20 -5.42
C GLY A 44 -3.35 8.59 -4.95
N ASP A 45 -4.24 7.61 -4.93
CA ASP A 45 -5.68 7.80 -4.76
C ASP A 45 -6.13 7.48 -3.34
N TRP A 46 -7.18 8.13 -2.87
CA TRP A 46 -7.86 7.75 -1.64
C TRP A 46 -8.47 6.35 -1.75
N LEU A 47 -8.45 5.64 -0.62
CA LEU A 47 -9.33 4.49 -0.45
C LEU A 47 -10.70 4.99 -0.01
N THR A 48 -11.72 4.65 -0.80
CA THR A 48 -13.11 4.82 -0.38
C THR A 48 -13.47 3.68 0.57
N ASP A 49 -14.33 3.96 1.54
CA ASP A 49 -14.95 2.92 2.36
C ASP A 49 -15.59 1.86 1.44
N HIS A 50 -15.30 0.60 1.72
CA HIS A 50 -15.80 -0.52 0.93
C HIS A 50 -16.41 -1.51 1.91
N ALA A 51 -17.70 -1.82 1.77
CA ALA A 51 -18.44 -2.65 2.74
C ALA A 51 -17.83 -4.03 3.05
N SER A 52 -16.92 -4.54 2.18
CA SER A 52 -16.24 -5.83 2.34
C SER A 52 -14.87 -5.75 3.04
N THR A 53 -14.33 -4.56 3.26
CA THR A 53 -13.01 -4.33 3.88
C THR A 53 -13.20 -3.34 5.01
N SER A 54 -12.71 -3.63 6.23
CA SER A 54 -12.77 -2.71 7.37
C SER A 54 -12.41 -1.26 6.99
N ASP A 55 -12.78 -0.26 7.79
CA ASP A 55 -12.57 1.15 7.46
C ASP A 55 -11.11 1.47 7.06
N LEU A 56 -10.92 1.68 5.75
CA LEU A 56 -9.67 2.09 5.11
C LEU A 56 -9.73 3.54 4.62
N SER A 57 -10.76 4.31 5.00
CA SER A 57 -11.00 5.68 4.50
C SER A 57 -9.86 6.66 4.79
N THR A 58 -9.03 6.37 5.78
CA THR A 58 -7.84 7.16 6.13
C THR A 58 -6.61 6.82 5.31
N CYS A 59 -6.67 5.78 4.48
CA CYS A 59 -5.55 5.26 3.72
C CYS A 59 -5.58 5.69 2.24
N ARG A 60 -4.41 5.58 1.60
CA ARG A 60 -4.17 5.91 0.21
C ARG A 60 -3.53 4.73 -0.50
N LYS A 61 -3.80 4.60 -1.80
CA LYS A 61 -3.24 3.56 -2.67
C LYS A 61 -2.37 4.16 -3.78
N VAL A 62 -1.23 3.53 -4.00
CA VAL A 62 -0.42 3.74 -5.20
C VAL A 62 -0.47 2.48 -6.05
N LYS A 63 -0.72 2.66 -7.34
CA LYS A 63 -0.74 1.58 -8.34
C LYS A 63 0.69 1.36 -8.83
N LEU A 64 1.15 0.12 -8.82
CA LEU A 64 2.52 -0.25 -9.20
C LEU A 64 2.49 -1.32 -10.29
N ASP A 65 3.46 -1.20 -11.20
CA ASP A 65 3.73 -2.16 -12.26
C ASP A 65 4.26 -3.49 -11.67
N PRO A 66 4.20 -4.60 -12.42
CA PRO A 66 3.70 -4.71 -13.79
C PRO A 66 2.17 -4.63 -13.87
N ASP A 67 1.66 -4.43 -15.08
CA ASP A 67 0.25 -4.63 -15.39
C ASP A 67 -0.15 -6.11 -15.29
N GLU A 68 -1.36 -6.36 -14.80
CA GLU A 68 -1.96 -7.68 -14.71
C GLU A 68 -2.63 -8.03 -16.05
N LEU A 69 -2.28 -9.18 -16.62
CA LEU A 69 -2.88 -9.69 -17.85
C LEU A 69 -3.79 -10.88 -17.55
N THR A 70 -4.97 -10.91 -18.17
CA THR A 70 -5.82 -12.11 -18.21
C THR A 70 -5.18 -13.21 -19.06
N SER A 71 -5.67 -14.45 -18.95
CA SER A 71 -5.26 -15.57 -19.81
C SER A 71 -5.49 -15.31 -21.31
N GLU A 72 -6.40 -14.39 -21.65
CA GLU A 72 -6.69 -13.95 -23.02
C GLU A 72 -5.82 -12.76 -23.47
N GLY A 73 -4.88 -12.31 -22.63
CA GLY A 73 -3.97 -11.19 -22.93
C GLY A 73 -4.57 -9.79 -22.71
N THR A 74 -5.79 -9.69 -22.16
CA THR A 74 -6.40 -8.40 -21.80
C THR A 74 -5.70 -7.80 -20.59
N ASN A 75 -5.27 -6.55 -20.69
CA ASN A 75 -4.64 -5.78 -19.62
C ASN A 75 -5.67 -5.24 -18.62
N LEU A 76 -5.57 -5.64 -17.36
CA LEU A 76 -6.44 -5.22 -16.24
C LEU A 76 -5.89 -4.02 -15.46
N GLY A 77 -4.75 -3.48 -15.91
CA GLY A 77 -3.98 -2.41 -15.29
C GLY A 77 -3.04 -2.92 -14.20
N PRO A 78 -2.47 -2.01 -13.38
CA PRO A 78 -1.34 -2.35 -12.53
C PRO A 78 -1.70 -3.42 -11.51
N ALA A 79 -0.86 -4.45 -11.41
CA ALA A 79 -1.10 -5.66 -10.62
C ALA A 79 -0.89 -5.43 -9.12
N LEU A 80 -0.06 -4.46 -8.75
CA LEU A 80 0.34 -4.22 -7.37
C LEU A 80 -0.29 -2.96 -6.80
N ARG A 81 -0.59 -3.00 -5.51
CA ARG A 81 -1.06 -1.85 -4.72
C ARG A 81 -0.17 -1.69 -3.51
N LEU A 82 0.43 -0.51 -3.38
CA LEU A 82 1.02 -0.04 -2.14
C LEU A 82 -0.06 0.71 -1.36
N ILE A 83 -0.30 0.31 -0.12
CA ILE A 83 -1.24 0.97 0.78
C ILE A 83 -0.46 1.66 1.91
N TYR A 84 -0.78 2.92 2.16
CA TYR A 84 -0.15 3.72 3.21
C TYR A 84 -1.18 4.69 3.81
N ARG A 85 -0.87 5.26 4.97
CA ARG A 85 -1.66 6.34 5.58
C ARG A 85 -0.78 7.49 6.04
N LEU A 86 -1.42 8.64 6.24
CA LEU A 86 -0.80 9.81 6.86
C LEU A 86 -1.26 9.92 8.31
N LEU A 87 -0.30 10.14 9.21
CA LEU A 87 -0.54 10.25 10.64
C LEU A 87 -0.28 11.68 11.13
N PRO A 88 -1.05 12.17 12.13
CA PRO A 88 -2.25 11.52 12.69
C PRO A 88 -3.45 11.54 11.74
N SER A 89 -3.45 12.42 10.75
CA SER A 89 -4.51 12.51 9.74
C SER A 89 -3.96 12.96 8.39
N ASN A 90 -4.77 12.87 7.35
CA ASN A 90 -4.41 13.36 6.03
C ASN A 90 -4.42 14.89 5.89
N THR A 91 -5.08 15.61 6.81
CA THR A 91 -5.17 17.08 6.79
C THR A 91 -4.04 17.72 7.58
N ASP A 92 -3.59 17.06 8.65
CA ASP A 92 -2.46 17.45 9.48
C ASP A 92 -1.40 16.34 9.45
N ALA A 93 -0.85 16.10 8.26
CA ALA A 93 0.08 15.00 8.04
C ALA A 93 1.46 15.34 8.61
N GLN A 94 1.88 14.57 9.61
CA GLN A 94 3.17 14.70 10.29
C GLN A 94 4.08 13.50 10.05
N GLN A 95 3.54 12.35 9.62
CA GLN A 95 4.29 11.13 9.32
C GLN A 95 3.60 10.33 8.21
N VAL A 96 4.39 9.63 7.40
CA VAL A 96 3.92 8.61 6.45
C VAL A 96 4.11 7.23 7.08
N GLU A 97 3.06 6.41 7.06
CA GLU A 97 3.15 5.00 7.44
C GLU A 97 2.77 4.09 6.28
N VAL A 98 3.72 3.28 5.82
CA VAL A 98 3.46 2.27 4.79
C VAL A 98 2.94 1.01 5.44
N LEU A 99 1.73 0.61 5.08
CA LEU A 99 1.06 -0.54 5.65
C LEU A 99 1.45 -1.82 4.95
N CYS A 100 1.37 -1.87 3.62
CA CYS A 100 1.70 -3.07 2.85
C CYS A 100 1.93 -2.78 1.36
N ILE A 101 2.53 -3.75 0.67
CA ILE A 101 2.44 -3.86 -0.79
C ILE A 101 1.94 -5.26 -1.13
N ALA A 102 0.86 -5.36 -1.90
CA ALA A 102 0.33 -6.66 -2.28
C ALA A 102 -0.40 -6.61 -3.63
N PRO A 103 -0.77 -7.78 -4.19
CA PRO A 103 -1.57 -7.85 -5.39
C PRO A 103 -2.93 -7.16 -5.24
N ARG A 104 -3.43 -6.59 -6.34
CA ARG A 104 -4.78 -6.03 -6.46
C ARG A 104 -5.84 -7.13 -6.52
N ARG A 105 -5.54 -8.25 -7.21
CA ARG A 105 -6.46 -9.37 -7.40
C ARG A 105 -7.03 -9.84 -6.07
N ASP A 106 -8.29 -10.26 -6.09
CA ASP A 106 -9.01 -10.76 -4.92
C ASP A 106 -9.00 -9.80 -3.72
N LEU A 107 -8.78 -8.50 -3.96
CA LEU A 107 -8.69 -7.46 -2.94
C LEU A 107 -7.59 -7.69 -1.88
N ILE A 108 -6.56 -8.50 -2.20
CA ILE A 108 -5.52 -8.92 -1.25
C ILE A 108 -4.86 -7.72 -0.54
N ALA A 109 -4.45 -6.70 -1.29
CA ALA A 109 -3.81 -5.51 -0.71
C ALA A 109 -4.70 -4.80 0.32
N TYR A 110 -6.00 -4.75 0.10
CA TYR A 110 -6.94 -4.09 1.02
C TYR A 110 -7.19 -4.96 2.26
N ALA A 111 -7.33 -6.27 2.08
CA ALA A 111 -7.48 -7.20 3.20
C ALA A 111 -6.25 -7.19 4.13
N VAL A 112 -5.04 -7.18 3.57
CA VAL A 112 -3.79 -7.11 4.33
C VAL A 112 -3.69 -5.77 5.08
N ALA A 113 -3.96 -4.64 4.42
CA ALA A 113 -3.94 -3.33 5.06
C ALA A 113 -4.94 -3.25 6.23
N ALA A 114 -6.17 -3.72 6.02
CA ALA A 114 -7.22 -3.73 7.05
C ALA A 114 -6.85 -4.60 8.25
N ALA A 115 -6.21 -5.76 8.02
CA ALA A 115 -5.73 -6.62 9.11
C ALA A 115 -4.63 -5.93 9.94
N ARG A 116 -3.66 -5.28 9.28
CA ARG A 116 -2.55 -4.58 9.95
C ARG A 116 -3.02 -3.39 10.79
N LEU A 117 -4.01 -2.65 10.30
CA LEU A 117 -4.61 -1.54 11.06
C LEU A 117 -5.36 -1.98 12.32
N GLN A 118 -5.95 -3.19 12.30
CA GLN A 118 -6.60 -3.74 13.49
C GLN A 118 -5.58 -4.13 14.56
N THR A 119 -4.41 -4.63 14.16
CA THR A 119 -3.31 -4.96 15.07
C THR A 119 -2.64 -3.72 15.66
N ASP A 120 -2.55 -2.61 14.90
CA ASP A 120 -1.90 -1.37 15.33
C ASP A 120 -2.80 -0.49 16.23
N ARG A 121 -4.08 -0.84 16.47
CA ARG A 121 -4.90 -0.17 17.49
C ARG A 121 -4.59 -0.73 18.88
N PRO A 122 -4.00 0.06 19.80
CA PRO A 122 -3.73 -0.39 21.17
C PRO A 122 -4.98 -0.46 22.07
N ASP A 123 -6.16 -0.02 21.63
CA ASP A 123 -7.38 0.02 22.44
C ASP A 123 -8.50 -0.86 21.86
N ALA A 124 -8.47 -2.14 22.24
CA ALA A 124 -9.63 -3.03 22.24
C ALA A 124 -9.47 -4.13 23.31
N ARG A 125 -9.19 -3.72 24.56
CA ARG A 125 -9.41 -4.54 25.76
C ARG A 125 -9.88 -3.68 26.91
#